data_AF-A0A7S0H1R3-F1
#
_entry.id   AF-A0A7S0H1R3-F1
#
_cell.length_a   1.000
_cell.length_b   1.000
_cell.length_c   1.000
_cell.angle_alpha   90.00
_cell.angle_beta   90.00
_cell.angle_gamma   90.00
#
_symmetry.space_group_name_H-M   'P 1'
#
loop_
_entity.id
_entity.type
_entity.pdbx_description
1 polymer ?
#
loop_
_entity_poly.entity_id
_entity_poly.type
_entity_poly.pdbx_seq_one_letter_code
_entity_poly.pdbx_strand_id
1 'polypeptide(L)'
;RSARRAASMLLLEGVALTDSGRPVLAPEELELRILEKTDAEFGERRGGLVSAPDERYRGGIAFLTTHRLIWLDQPALPSPGRSCSLHLSRVTSASPVPLKMFGSRTKRHALRCSANGGLGPSDEAGELRLAFRGESPESFARSLDDALANRAWQNEHDPPNTSNRTPNRATTQTQTRNGVPSFPRGRSAYDAAASRSAPPPPPPPPLGPSA
;
A
#
# COMPACT_ATOMS: atom_id res chain seq x y z
N ARG A 1 12.62 26.22 -35.41
CA ARG A 1 12.32 26.22 -33.95
C ARG A 1 12.44 24.78 -33.48
N SER A 2 13.55 24.43 -32.82
CA SER A 2 13.78 23.07 -32.34
C SER A 2 12.92 22.85 -31.09
N ALA A 3 11.92 21.99 -31.18
CA ALA A 3 11.18 21.55 -30.00
C ALA A 3 12.19 20.81 -29.12
N ARG A 4 12.52 21.40 -27.96
CA ARG A 4 13.34 20.75 -26.94
C ARG A 4 12.59 19.48 -26.56
N ARG A 5 13.00 18.33 -27.09
CA ARG A 5 12.42 17.03 -26.75
C ARG A 5 12.52 16.92 -25.23
N ALA A 6 11.37 16.83 -24.54
CA ALA A 6 11.37 16.68 -23.09
C ALA A 6 12.23 15.46 -22.76
N ALA A 7 13.17 15.63 -21.83
CA ALA A 7 14.05 14.53 -21.43
C ALA A 7 13.16 13.44 -20.83
N SER A 8 13.16 12.27 -21.45
CA SER A 8 12.34 11.17 -20.99
C SER A 8 12.96 10.52 -19.74
N MET A 9 12.11 10.24 -18.75
CA MET A 9 12.53 9.83 -17.42
C MET A 9 11.49 8.93 -16.74
N LEU A 10 11.93 8.12 -15.78
CA LEU A 10 11.01 7.37 -14.92
C LEU A 10 10.34 8.35 -13.96
N LEU A 11 9.06 8.64 -14.20
CA LEU A 11 8.28 9.52 -13.34
C LEU A 11 7.62 8.74 -12.22
N LEU A 12 7.62 9.34 -11.03
CA LEU A 12 6.96 8.82 -9.83
C LEU A 12 5.87 9.79 -9.35
N GLU A 13 4.87 9.25 -8.67
CA GLU A 13 3.78 10.03 -8.09
C GLU A 13 4.24 10.72 -6.81
N GLY A 14 3.67 11.89 -6.52
CA GLY A 14 3.84 12.53 -5.21
C GLY A 14 3.05 11.78 -4.13
N VAL A 15 3.53 11.85 -2.88
CA VAL A 15 2.90 11.17 -1.75
C VAL A 15 2.26 12.19 -0.82
N ALA A 16 0.98 12.02 -0.53
CA ALA A 16 0.30 12.75 0.52
C ALA A 16 0.71 12.20 1.89
N LEU A 17 1.00 13.09 2.83
CA LEU A 17 1.41 12.75 4.19
C LEU A 17 0.40 13.25 5.21
N THR A 18 0.28 12.53 6.32
CA THR A 18 -0.39 13.02 7.52
C THR A 18 0.45 14.11 8.20
N ASP A 19 -0.12 14.82 9.17
CA ASP A 19 0.60 15.83 9.97
C ASP A 19 1.81 15.25 10.72
N SER A 20 1.81 13.93 10.98
CA SER A 20 2.92 13.20 11.58
C SER A 20 3.99 12.75 10.58
N GLY A 21 3.84 13.05 9.30
CA GLY A 21 4.77 12.66 8.22
C GLY A 21 4.63 11.21 7.75
N ARG A 22 3.54 10.51 8.10
CA ARG A 22 3.28 9.16 7.61
C ARG A 22 2.57 9.20 6.25
N PRO A 23 2.81 8.23 5.34
CA PRO A 23 2.07 8.16 4.09
C PRO A 23 0.57 7.97 4.34
N VAL A 24 -0.25 8.72 3.61
CA VAL A 24 -1.69 8.45 3.54
C VAL A 24 -1.89 7.23 2.64
N LEU A 25 -2.47 6.17 3.21
CA LEU A 25 -2.76 4.91 2.52
C LEU A 25 -4.23 4.87 2.11
N ALA A 26 -4.53 4.22 0.99
CA ALA A 26 -5.90 3.89 0.63
C ALA A 26 -6.49 2.88 1.64
N PRO A 27 -7.83 2.83 1.84
CA PRO A 27 -8.45 1.93 2.83
C PRO A 27 -8.06 0.44 2.69
N GLU A 28 -7.87 -0.01 1.46
CA GLU A 28 -7.48 -1.37 1.07
C GLU A 28 -5.95 -1.57 0.98
N GLU A 29 -5.17 -0.49 1.11
CA GLU A 29 -3.73 -0.51 1.08
C GLU A 29 -3.15 -0.79 2.47
N LEU A 30 -2.39 -1.89 2.59
CA LEU A 30 -1.79 -2.33 3.85
C LEU A 30 -0.28 -2.11 3.82
N GLU A 31 0.28 -1.61 4.92
CA GLU A 31 1.73 -1.53 5.13
C GLU A 31 2.30 -2.94 5.36
N LEU A 32 3.32 -3.30 4.59
CA LEU A 32 3.99 -4.61 4.67
C LEU A 32 5.34 -4.49 5.38
N ARG A 33 6.13 -3.47 5.01
CA ARG A 33 7.48 -3.28 5.56
C ARG A 33 7.94 -1.84 5.46
N ILE A 34 8.73 -1.40 6.43
CA ILE A 34 9.45 -0.13 6.42
C ILE A 34 10.95 -0.42 6.50
N LEU A 35 11.75 0.34 5.77
CA LEU A 35 13.21 0.27 5.83
C LEU A 35 13.85 1.66 5.73
N GLU A 36 14.44 2.10 6.84
CA GLU A 36 15.13 3.39 6.93
C GLU A 36 16.50 3.40 6.24
N LYS A 37 17.07 4.60 6.07
CA LYS A 37 18.39 4.83 5.46
C LYS A 37 18.48 4.22 4.06
N THR A 38 17.45 4.47 3.25
CA THR A 38 17.33 4.00 1.88
C THR A 38 17.45 5.16 0.90
N ASP A 39 18.30 5.01 -0.11
CA ASP A 39 18.34 5.93 -1.25
C ASP A 39 17.55 5.35 -2.42
N ALA A 40 16.98 6.22 -3.25
CA ALA A 40 16.35 5.88 -4.52
C ALA A 40 17.24 6.37 -5.68
N GLU A 41 17.79 5.48 -6.50
CA GLU A 41 18.67 5.81 -7.63
C GLU A 41 17.96 5.49 -8.96
N PHE A 42 17.99 6.41 -9.95
CA PHE A 42 17.19 6.32 -11.19
C PHE A 42 17.96 5.78 -12.41
N GLY A 43 18.97 4.95 -12.18
CA GLY A 43 19.78 4.35 -13.24
C GLY A 43 20.70 5.36 -13.94
N GLU A 44 20.77 5.30 -15.27
CA GLU A 44 21.63 6.18 -16.10
C GLU A 44 20.94 7.51 -16.46
N ARG A 45 19.65 7.66 -16.14
CA ARG A 45 18.85 8.84 -16.44
C ARG A 45 18.39 9.51 -15.14
N ARG A 46 17.93 10.76 -15.25
CA ARG A 46 17.19 11.39 -14.14
C ARG A 46 15.81 10.75 -14.04
N GLY A 47 15.21 10.80 -12.86
CA GLY A 47 13.85 10.33 -12.59
C GLY A 47 13.27 10.98 -11.33
N GLY A 48 12.16 10.43 -10.84
CA GLY A 48 11.49 10.89 -9.63
C GLY A 48 10.30 11.79 -9.92
N LEU A 49 10.08 12.82 -9.10
CA LEU A 49 8.97 13.76 -9.26
C LEU A 49 9.21 14.70 -10.45
N VAL A 50 8.15 15.03 -11.18
CA VAL A 50 8.19 16.01 -12.29
C VAL A 50 8.75 17.36 -11.84
N SER A 51 8.40 17.80 -10.63
CA SER A 51 8.84 19.07 -10.04
C SER A 51 10.28 19.05 -9.55
N ALA A 52 10.87 17.88 -9.31
CA ALA A 52 12.19 17.73 -8.70
C ALA A 52 12.98 16.54 -9.27
N PRO A 53 13.17 16.44 -10.61
CA PRO A 53 13.87 15.30 -11.19
C PRO A 53 15.33 15.27 -10.73
N ASP A 54 15.90 14.10 -10.51
CA ASP A 54 17.28 13.94 -10.06
C ASP A 54 17.84 12.58 -10.50
N GLU A 55 19.15 12.39 -10.42
CA GLU A 55 19.78 11.07 -10.62
C GLU A 55 19.49 10.14 -9.44
N ARG A 56 19.33 10.71 -8.24
CA ARG A 56 18.98 9.96 -7.03
C ARG A 56 18.42 10.84 -5.92
N TYR A 57 17.56 10.27 -5.10
CA TYR A 57 17.16 10.82 -3.80
C TYR A 57 17.85 10.06 -2.67
N ARG A 58 18.33 10.78 -1.65
CA ARG A 58 19.21 10.22 -0.61
C ARG A 58 18.62 10.37 0.79
N GLY A 59 18.96 9.42 1.66
CA GLY A 59 18.67 9.50 3.08
C GLY A 59 17.19 9.42 3.42
N GLY A 60 16.43 8.59 2.69
CA GLY A 60 14.99 8.45 2.91
C GLY A 60 14.60 7.16 3.63
N ILE A 61 13.30 6.94 3.66
CA ILE A 61 12.67 5.74 4.23
C ILE A 61 11.86 5.06 3.13
N ALA A 62 12.11 3.77 2.90
CA ALA A 62 11.30 2.98 1.98
C ALA A 62 10.14 2.33 2.75
N PHE A 63 8.92 2.59 2.29
CA PHE A 63 7.68 1.95 2.72
C PHE A 63 7.22 1.03 1.60
N LEU A 64 7.05 -0.24 1.91
CA LEU A 64 6.40 -1.20 1.03
C LEU A 64 4.98 -1.42 1.53
N THR A 65 4.01 -1.24 0.64
CA THR A 65 2.62 -1.59 0.87
C THR A 65 2.20 -2.70 -0.07
N THR A 66 0.95 -3.16 0.06
CA THR A 66 0.33 -4.08 -0.90
C THR A 66 0.21 -3.50 -2.31
N HIS A 67 0.28 -2.17 -2.48
CA HIS A 67 0.00 -1.47 -3.75
C HIS A 67 1.17 -0.67 -4.28
N ARG A 68 2.01 -0.12 -3.41
CA ARG A 68 3.03 0.86 -3.75
C ARG A 68 4.35 0.56 -3.06
N LEU A 69 5.41 0.89 -3.76
CA LEU A 69 6.69 1.20 -3.15
C LEU A 69 6.77 2.72 -2.97
N ILE A 70 6.77 3.17 -1.72
CA ILE A 70 6.81 4.57 -1.32
C ILE A 70 8.22 4.89 -0.81
N TRP A 71 8.81 5.98 -1.25
CA TRP A 71 10.05 6.53 -0.71
C TRP A 71 9.75 7.88 -0.07
N LEU A 72 10.07 8.04 1.21
CA LEU A 72 9.89 9.30 1.94
C LEU A 72 11.20 10.06 2.06
N ASP A 73 11.15 11.37 1.80
CA ASP A 73 12.24 12.32 2.00
C ASP A 73 12.39 12.63 3.50
N GLN A 74 13.06 11.74 4.23
CA GLN A 74 13.19 11.79 5.69
C GLN A 74 13.66 13.17 6.23
N PRO A 75 14.63 13.86 5.60
CA PRO A 75 15.06 15.20 6.05
C PRO A 75 13.99 16.29 5.90
N ALA A 76 12.97 16.09 5.05
CA ALA A 76 11.91 17.05 4.80
C ALA A 76 10.65 16.81 5.64
N LEU A 77 10.53 15.64 6.31
CA LEU A 77 9.36 15.30 7.10
C LEU A 77 9.11 16.33 8.23
N PRO A 78 7.84 16.66 8.52
CA PRO A 78 6.61 16.05 8.00
C PRO A 78 6.15 16.57 6.63
N SER A 79 6.87 17.51 6.01
CA SER A 79 6.53 17.99 4.67
C SER A 79 6.85 16.93 3.60
N PRO A 80 6.08 16.85 2.50
CA PRO A 80 6.34 15.85 1.46
C PRO A 80 7.74 15.94 0.84
N GLY A 81 8.30 17.14 0.65
CA GLY A 81 9.62 17.28 0.02
C GLY A 81 9.69 16.57 -1.33
N ARG A 82 10.64 15.63 -1.48
CA ARG A 82 10.76 14.74 -2.65
C ARG A 82 10.13 13.35 -2.45
N SER A 83 9.28 13.19 -1.45
CA SER A 83 8.58 11.93 -1.19
C SER A 83 7.74 11.53 -2.39
N CYS A 84 7.90 10.28 -2.82
CA CYS A 84 7.34 9.78 -4.06
C CYS A 84 6.93 8.32 -3.95
N SER A 85 6.01 7.88 -4.82
CA SER A 85 5.54 6.50 -4.88
C SER A 85 5.59 5.92 -6.29
N LEU A 86 5.91 4.63 -6.34
CA LEU A 86 5.83 3.77 -7.51
C LEU A 86 4.72 2.73 -7.26
N HIS A 87 3.68 2.74 -8.10
CA HIS A 87 2.67 1.69 -8.07
C HIS A 87 3.29 0.34 -8.49
N LEU A 88 3.05 -0.72 -7.72
CA LEU A 88 3.69 -2.03 -7.93
C LEU A 88 3.28 -2.69 -9.25
N SER A 89 2.10 -2.36 -9.81
CA SER A 89 1.72 -2.81 -11.15
C SER A 89 2.68 -2.36 -12.27
N ARG A 90 3.46 -1.30 -12.03
CA ARG A 90 4.48 -0.82 -12.98
C ARG A 90 5.78 -1.61 -12.92
N VAL A 91 6.00 -2.42 -11.88
CA VAL A 91 7.22 -3.20 -11.72
C VAL A 91 7.11 -4.46 -12.58
N THR A 92 8.00 -4.59 -13.57
CA THR A 92 8.04 -5.74 -14.48
C THR A 92 9.00 -6.82 -14.00
N SER A 93 10.03 -6.45 -13.24
CA SER A 93 10.93 -7.38 -12.57
C SER A 93 11.65 -6.70 -11.42
N ALA A 94 11.92 -7.43 -10.33
CA ALA A 94 12.76 -7.00 -9.23
C ALA A 94 13.90 -8.00 -9.03
N SER A 95 15.11 -7.52 -8.75
CA SER A 95 16.24 -8.39 -8.44
C SER A 95 17.32 -7.71 -7.60
N PRO A 96 18.05 -8.46 -6.76
CA PRO A 96 19.22 -7.94 -6.06
C PRO A 96 20.32 -7.61 -7.07
N VAL A 97 21.00 -6.48 -6.88
CA VAL A 97 22.17 -6.11 -7.69
C VAL A 97 23.42 -6.75 -7.08
N PRO A 98 24.17 -7.57 -7.85
CA PRO A 98 25.39 -8.20 -7.35
C PRO A 98 26.42 -7.16 -6.89
N LEU A 99 26.99 -7.40 -5.72
CA LEU A 99 28.08 -6.57 -5.20
C LEU A 99 29.33 -6.78 -6.06
N LYS A 100 29.99 -5.67 -6.43
CA LYS A 100 31.29 -5.72 -7.11
C LYS A 100 32.42 -5.88 -6.09
N MET A 101 33.44 -6.67 -6.41
CA MET A 101 34.59 -6.92 -5.51
C MET A 101 35.41 -5.65 -5.21
N PHE A 102 35.41 -4.65 -6.10
CA PHE A 102 36.15 -3.39 -5.95
C PHE A 102 35.22 -2.17 -6.09
N GLY A 103 34.16 -2.12 -5.30
CA GLY A 103 33.18 -1.03 -5.35
C GLY A 103 32.37 -0.85 -4.07
N SER A 104 31.28 -0.09 -4.19
CA SER A 104 30.32 0.14 -3.09
C SER A 104 29.81 -1.19 -2.52
N ARG A 105 29.94 -1.37 -1.20
CA ARG A 105 29.33 -2.51 -0.47
C ARG A 105 27.84 -2.34 -0.20
N THR A 106 27.25 -1.22 -0.64
CA THR A 106 25.83 -0.94 -0.44
C THR A 106 25.00 -1.93 -1.24
N LYS A 107 24.23 -2.76 -0.52
CA LYS A 107 23.28 -3.68 -1.14
C LYS A 107 22.23 -2.87 -1.88
N ARG A 108 21.90 -3.32 -3.09
CA ARG A 108 20.91 -2.68 -3.95
C ARG A 108 19.89 -3.70 -4.42
N HIS A 109 18.66 -3.25 -4.58
CA HIS A 109 17.60 -4.00 -5.26
C HIS A 109 17.10 -3.16 -6.44
N ALA A 110 17.23 -3.70 -7.64
CA ALA A 110 16.82 -3.04 -8.87
C ALA A 110 15.39 -3.45 -9.23
N LEU A 111 14.57 -2.47 -9.57
CA LEU A 111 13.21 -2.62 -10.06
C LEU A 111 13.15 -2.08 -11.49
N ARG A 112 12.89 -2.96 -12.46
CA ARG A 112 12.55 -2.53 -13.81
C ARG A 112 11.09 -2.10 -13.84
N CYS A 113 10.85 -0.93 -14.38
CA CYS A 113 9.57 -0.26 -14.34
C CYS A 113 9.10 0.05 -15.76
N SER A 114 7.82 -0.19 -16.05
CA SER A 114 7.20 0.26 -17.30
C SER A 114 6.87 1.76 -17.25
N ALA A 115 6.92 2.39 -18.43
CA ALA A 115 6.09 3.57 -18.68
C ALA A 115 4.64 3.11 -18.54
N ASN A 116 3.79 3.87 -17.87
CA ASN A 116 2.31 3.72 -17.78
C ASN A 116 1.77 4.34 -16.48
N GLY A 117 2.51 5.23 -15.83
CA GLY A 117 1.96 5.92 -14.64
C GLY A 117 0.92 6.97 -14.98
N GLY A 118 0.71 7.29 -16.27
CA GLY A 118 -0.14 8.43 -16.66
C GLY A 118 0.44 9.79 -16.24
N LEU A 119 1.72 9.85 -15.86
CA LEU A 119 2.35 11.03 -15.26
C LEU A 119 2.84 12.08 -16.28
N GLY A 120 2.36 11.97 -17.52
CA GLY A 120 2.63 12.90 -18.60
C GLY A 120 3.52 12.34 -19.70
N PRO A 121 3.76 13.12 -20.77
CA PRO A 121 4.40 12.66 -22.00
C PRO A 121 5.90 12.36 -21.86
N SER A 122 6.49 12.64 -20.70
CA SER A 122 7.90 12.37 -20.41
C SER A 122 8.11 11.11 -19.58
N ASP A 123 7.03 10.45 -19.12
CA ASP A 123 7.12 9.17 -18.41
C ASP A 123 7.59 8.08 -19.37
N GLU A 124 8.71 7.45 -19.04
CA GLU A 124 9.25 6.34 -19.80
C GLU A 124 9.61 5.17 -18.88
N ALA A 125 9.72 3.99 -19.49
CA ALA A 125 10.23 2.81 -18.82
C ALA A 125 11.66 3.07 -18.35
N GLY A 126 11.98 2.56 -17.16
CA GLY A 126 13.25 2.84 -16.51
C GLY A 126 13.56 1.85 -15.41
N GLU A 127 14.62 2.14 -14.67
CA GLU A 127 15.05 1.33 -13.53
C GLU A 127 15.12 2.20 -12.29
N LEU A 128 14.46 1.75 -11.22
CA LEU A 128 14.60 2.30 -9.89
C LEU A 128 15.47 1.33 -9.08
N ARG A 129 16.56 1.81 -8.47
CA ARG A 129 17.37 1.03 -7.54
C ARG A 129 17.18 1.56 -6.13
N LEU A 130 16.77 0.70 -5.21
CA LEU A 130 16.82 0.99 -3.79
C LEU A 130 18.22 0.63 -3.28
N ALA A 131 18.94 1.59 -2.73
CA ALA A 131 20.24 1.37 -2.12
C ALA A 131 20.13 1.45 -0.60
N PHE A 132 20.37 0.33 0.08
CA PHE A 132 20.13 0.19 1.51
C PHE A 132 21.42 0.44 2.29
N ARG A 133 21.43 1.52 3.10
CA ARG A 133 22.59 1.94 3.89
C ARG A 133 22.49 1.60 5.36
N GLY A 134 21.30 1.22 5.82
CA GLY A 134 21.01 0.86 7.20
C GLY A 134 21.10 -0.64 7.44
N GLU A 135 20.01 -1.19 7.97
CA GLU A 135 19.91 -2.62 8.23
C GLU A 135 19.83 -3.45 6.94
N SER A 136 19.91 -4.76 7.11
CA SER A 136 20.00 -5.70 6.00
C SER A 136 18.64 -5.82 5.26
N PRO A 137 18.60 -5.75 3.92
CA PRO A 137 17.35 -5.60 3.18
C PRO A 137 16.62 -6.91 2.88
N GLU A 138 17.07 -8.07 3.37
CA GLU A 138 16.55 -9.38 2.93
C GLU A 138 15.08 -9.60 3.32
N SER A 139 14.64 -9.09 4.46
CA SER A 139 13.21 -9.15 4.82
C SER A 139 12.39 -8.24 3.93
N PHE A 140 12.89 -7.04 3.63
CA PHE A 140 12.21 -6.09 2.75
C PHE A 140 12.12 -6.62 1.31
N ALA A 141 13.21 -7.18 0.78
CA ALA A 141 13.27 -7.79 -0.54
C ALA A 141 12.29 -8.97 -0.67
N ARG A 142 12.25 -9.86 0.33
CA ARG A 142 11.27 -10.96 0.35
C ARG A 142 9.83 -10.45 0.35
N SER A 143 9.52 -9.46 1.19
CA SER A 143 8.18 -8.86 1.20
C SER A 143 7.83 -8.19 -0.14
N LEU A 144 8.81 -7.58 -0.83
CA LEU A 144 8.61 -7.02 -2.16
C LEU A 144 8.29 -8.11 -3.18
N ASP A 145 9.04 -9.20 -3.18
CA ASP A 145 8.80 -10.34 -4.07
C ASP A 145 7.41 -10.94 -3.82
N ASP A 146 7.02 -11.12 -2.55
CA ASP A 146 5.70 -11.61 -2.14
C ASP A 146 4.59 -10.65 -2.61
N ALA A 147 4.76 -9.34 -2.45
CA ALA A 147 3.78 -8.34 -2.89
C ALA A 147 3.62 -8.35 -4.42
N LEU A 148 4.72 -8.46 -5.17
CA LEU A 148 4.72 -8.55 -6.63
C LEU A 148 4.07 -9.84 -7.14
N ALA A 149 4.21 -10.94 -6.41
CA ALA A 149 3.56 -12.22 -6.71
C ALA A 149 2.05 -12.18 -6.39
N ASN A 150 1.67 -11.59 -5.25
CA ASN A 150 0.29 -11.54 -4.77
C ASN A 150 -0.59 -10.58 -5.57
N ARG A 151 -0.02 -9.50 -6.11
CA ARG A 151 -0.72 -8.53 -6.98
C ARG A 151 -2.05 -8.03 -6.40
N ALA A 152 -2.05 -7.60 -5.14
CA ALA A 152 -3.26 -7.20 -4.42
C ALA A 152 -4.14 -6.21 -5.20
N TRP A 153 -3.51 -5.29 -5.94
CA TRP A 153 -4.14 -4.29 -6.81
C TRP A 153 -5.00 -4.86 -7.96
N GLN A 154 -4.96 -6.16 -8.23
CA GLN A 154 -5.80 -6.79 -9.26
C GLN A 154 -7.19 -7.18 -8.74
N ASN A 155 -7.33 -7.43 -7.45
CA ASN A 155 -8.58 -7.95 -6.86
C ASN A 155 -9.62 -6.85 -6.59
N GLU A 156 -9.26 -5.59 -6.77
CA GLU A 156 -10.12 -4.42 -6.54
C GLU A 156 -11.10 -4.17 -7.70
N HIS A 157 -10.89 -4.81 -8.85
CA HIS A 157 -11.72 -4.65 -10.05
C HIS A 157 -12.93 -5.58 -10.12
N ASP A 158 -13.11 -6.47 -9.14
CA ASP A 158 -14.37 -7.20 -9.01
C ASP A 158 -15.36 -6.35 -8.18
N PRO A 159 -16.36 -5.69 -8.81
CA PRO A 159 -17.48 -5.19 -8.04
C PRO A 159 -18.07 -6.38 -7.26
N PRO A 160 -18.58 -6.17 -6.03
CA PRO A 160 -19.22 -7.25 -5.29
C PRO A 160 -20.29 -7.84 -6.18
N ASN A 161 -20.05 -9.07 -6.64
CA ASN A 161 -21.00 -9.85 -7.43
C ASN A 161 -22.25 -9.94 -6.57
N THR A 162 -23.20 -9.05 -6.84
CA THR A 162 -24.50 -9.02 -6.19
C THR A 162 -25.30 -10.14 -6.84
N SER A 163 -24.85 -11.37 -6.62
CA SER A 163 -25.63 -12.56 -6.88
C SER A 163 -26.75 -12.54 -5.85
N ASN A 164 -27.83 -11.85 -6.18
CA ASN A 164 -29.13 -12.04 -5.55
C ASN A 164 -29.51 -13.50 -5.73
N ARG A 165 -29.02 -14.36 -4.84
CA ARG A 165 -29.47 -15.74 -4.70
C ARG A 165 -30.80 -15.65 -3.96
N THR A 166 -31.84 -15.38 -4.73
CA THR A 166 -33.24 -15.53 -4.30
C THR A 166 -33.39 -16.95 -3.75
N PRO A 167 -33.77 -17.15 -2.48
CA PRO A 167 -34.15 -18.48 -2.00
C PRO A 167 -35.50 -18.80 -2.64
N ASN A 168 -35.47 -19.61 -3.69
CA ASN A 168 -36.69 -20.09 -4.32
C ASN A 168 -37.38 -21.06 -3.35
N ARG A 169 -38.49 -20.62 -2.78
CA ARG A 169 -39.39 -21.39 -1.91
C ARG A 169 -40.49 -22.01 -2.78
N ALA A 170 -40.48 -23.34 -2.91
CA ALA A 170 -41.62 -24.23 -3.16
C ALA A 170 -41.08 -25.66 -3.40
N THR A 171 -41.68 -26.80 -3.03
CA THR A 171 -42.80 -27.21 -2.17
C THR A 171 -42.66 -28.74 -2.11
N THR A 172 -42.76 -29.30 -0.89
CA THR A 172 -43.21 -30.64 -0.48
C THR A 172 -43.01 -31.85 -1.41
N GLN A 173 -42.27 -32.87 -0.93
CA GLN A 173 -42.69 -34.26 -1.09
C GLN A 173 -42.27 -35.11 0.12
N THR A 174 -43.28 -35.76 0.68
CA THR A 174 -43.34 -36.58 1.88
C THR A 174 -42.73 -37.96 1.62
N GLN A 175 -41.87 -38.47 2.51
CA GLN A 175 -41.77 -39.92 2.74
C GLN A 175 -41.22 -40.26 4.12
N THR A 176 -41.97 -41.13 4.79
CA THR A 176 -41.86 -41.63 6.15
C THR A 176 -40.86 -42.79 6.29
N ARG A 177 -40.05 -42.84 7.36
CA ARG A 177 -39.99 -43.98 8.32
C ARG A 177 -38.89 -43.82 9.38
N ASN A 178 -39.33 -43.90 10.64
CA ASN A 178 -38.76 -44.58 11.80
C ASN A 178 -37.25 -44.51 12.12
N GLY A 179 -36.93 -43.92 13.28
CA GLY A 179 -35.71 -44.22 14.03
C GLY A 179 -35.36 -43.17 15.07
N VAL A 180 -35.96 -43.22 16.26
CA VAL A 180 -35.50 -42.47 17.44
C VAL A 180 -34.43 -43.30 18.14
N PRO A 181 -33.29 -42.68 18.54
CA PRO A 181 -32.97 -42.65 19.96
C PRO A 181 -32.66 -41.23 20.46
N SER A 182 -33.22 -40.94 21.64
CA SER A 182 -33.05 -39.75 22.48
C SER A 182 -31.72 -39.79 23.24
N PHE A 183 -30.99 -38.66 23.32
CA PHE A 183 -30.12 -38.28 24.44
C PHE A 183 -29.89 -36.74 24.48
N PRO A 184 -29.55 -36.16 25.64
CA PRO A 184 -30.21 -34.96 26.17
C PRO A 184 -29.57 -33.62 25.77
N ARG A 185 -30.43 -32.62 25.55
CA ARG A 185 -30.04 -31.21 25.39
C ARG A 185 -29.72 -30.62 26.76
N GLY A 186 -28.43 -30.42 27.03
CA GLY A 186 -27.97 -29.61 28.15
C GLY A 186 -28.57 -28.21 28.07
N ARG A 187 -29.21 -27.80 29.17
CA ARG A 187 -29.63 -26.41 29.43
C ARG A 187 -28.46 -25.61 30.00
N SER A 188 -28.56 -24.30 29.80
CA SER A 188 -27.88 -23.19 30.48
C SER A 188 -26.52 -22.76 29.90
N ALA A 189 -26.21 -21.48 29.74
CA ALA A 189 -26.93 -20.25 30.13
C ALA A 189 -26.30 -19.06 29.40
N TYR A 190 -27.04 -18.34 28.54
CA TYR A 190 -26.71 -16.96 28.15
C TYR A 190 -27.93 -16.08 27.84
N ASP A 191 -29.17 -16.55 28.03
CA ASP A 191 -30.38 -15.70 27.93
C ASP A 191 -30.77 -15.17 29.31
N ALA A 192 -29.99 -14.22 29.83
CA ALA A 192 -30.39 -13.37 30.95
C ALA A 192 -29.47 -12.13 31.10
N ALA A 193 -29.54 -11.19 30.15
CA ALA A 193 -29.19 -9.79 30.36
C ALA A 193 -29.85 -8.96 29.24
N ALA A 194 -31.13 -8.65 29.38
CA ALA A 194 -31.58 -7.37 29.93
C ALA A 194 -31.01 -6.16 29.14
N SER A 195 -31.88 -5.64 28.27
CA SER A 195 -31.94 -4.30 27.73
C SER A 195 -31.14 -3.28 28.56
N ARG A 196 -30.02 -2.79 28.01
CA ARG A 196 -29.36 -1.59 28.49
C ARG A 196 -29.59 -0.48 27.48
N SER A 197 -30.50 0.42 27.84
CA SER A 197 -30.73 1.71 27.21
C SER A 197 -29.41 2.48 27.05
N ALA A 198 -29.28 3.19 25.93
CA ALA A 198 -28.15 4.08 25.67
C ALA A 198 -28.01 5.14 26.78
N PRO A 199 -26.78 5.57 27.13
CA PRO A 199 -26.58 6.65 28.09
C PRO A 199 -27.11 7.98 27.54
N PRO A 200 -27.66 8.86 28.41
CA PRO A 200 -28.15 10.17 27.98
C PRO A 200 -27.02 11.08 27.49
N PRO A 201 -27.31 12.04 26.59
CA PRO A 201 -26.31 12.99 26.12
C PRO A 201 -25.81 13.91 27.24
N PRO A 202 -24.58 14.44 27.13
CA PRO A 202 -24.03 15.37 28.12
C PRO A 202 -24.80 16.70 28.15
N PRO A 203 -24.83 17.38 29.31
CA PRO A 203 -25.48 18.68 29.44
C PRO A 203 -24.76 19.76 28.61
N PRO A 204 -25.47 20.79 28.13
CA PRO A 204 -24.86 21.90 27.42
C PRO A 204 -23.93 22.72 28.34
N PRO A 205 -22.90 23.38 27.78
CA PRO A 205 -21.99 24.23 28.55
C PRO A 205 -22.74 25.44 29.13
N PRO A 206 -22.30 25.96 30.30
CA PRO A 206 -22.91 27.14 30.91
C PRO A 206 -22.71 28.36 30.01
N LEU A 207 -23.79 29.11 29.79
CA LEU A 207 -23.73 30.43 29.20
C LEU A 207 -22.89 31.33 30.13
N GLY A 208 -21.76 31.82 29.63
CA GLY A 208 -20.97 32.83 30.32
C GLY A 208 -21.79 34.11 30.55
N PRO A 209 -21.42 34.93 31.54
CA PRO A 209 -22.16 36.16 31.82
C PRO A 209 -22.10 37.10 30.62
N SER A 210 -23.26 37.58 30.19
CA SER A 210 -23.36 38.69 29.25
C SER A 210 -22.68 39.93 29.84
N ALA A 211 -21.75 40.49 29.08
CA ALA A 211 -21.26 41.86 29.21
C ALA A 211 -21.39 42.53 27.85
#